data_AF-A0A8H8P2P5-F1
#
_entry.id   AF-A0A8H8P2P5-F1
#
_cell.length_a   1.000
_cell.length_b   1.000
_cell.length_c   1.000
_cell.angle_alpha   90.00
_cell.angle_beta   90.00
_cell.angle_gamma   90.00
#
_symmetry.space_group_name_H-M   'P 1'
#
loop_
_entity.id
_entity.type
_entity.pdbx_description
1 polymer ?
#
loop_
_entity_poly.entity_id
_entity_poly.type
_entity_poly.pdbx_seq_one_letter_code
_entity_poly.pdbx_strand_id
1 'polypeptide(L)'
;MSFVARGGCCAHKDMNATKGGAAAMAAFWKANTHLMPPIKLFNKDNNGAVLLSDPLGKTSESEKRALSLTESGAIRLCTLSGKAFDRKDDKKGHQDSHAYYFAEKYGRYRRFPDTSSACFSLFIEAATELCTLHSAYIEYMEHIRKQKATRRLNLLESNIDLALNCLATLAELLCLSLYGQIISKPYIRLVRGATALGKGLADLVPLHTQVQPLLRAIITSPLLVLSLKSPSPSITLDGSEWENPGVLKALQDHGAKLPYLSDLFVVFCQGALNTWARCSDRFAPSGPITLLKSEQYENEFLPPTNDSNEGTLGTWRVWARRFPSPALHKFNAILINRANQTEAYIDQNFTLEQHNWIRAEARRIELSKPEQTRKSQIVAAQFEAAAKNQAMRLQRLDRPNKCEDYITGIQPILDPVAIQKMVGKELDDQLKFYKKIVVLPSGVAFPVIGKLKVAEKRALVIGLAEKSKQGTLSNEASSSAPKV
;
A
#
# COMPACT_ATOMS: atom_id res chain seq x y z
N MET A 1 13.94 -21.94 -43.32
CA MET A 1 13.08 -22.06 -42.12
C MET A 1 13.07 -20.72 -41.43
N SER A 2 11.90 -20.15 -41.13
CA SER A 2 11.81 -18.92 -40.33
C SER A 2 12.27 -19.24 -38.92
N PHE A 3 13.36 -18.61 -38.49
CA PHE A 3 13.78 -18.61 -37.09
C PHE A 3 12.90 -17.59 -36.35
N VAL A 4 12.51 -17.92 -35.12
CA VAL A 4 11.72 -17.01 -34.28
C VAL A 4 12.34 -17.04 -32.88
N ALA A 5 13.19 -16.05 -32.58
CA ALA A 5 13.66 -15.86 -31.22
C ALA A 5 12.57 -15.25 -30.33
N ARG A 6 12.29 -15.88 -29.19
CA ARG A 6 11.53 -15.27 -28.09
C ARG A 6 12.45 -15.10 -26.90
N GLY A 7 12.78 -13.87 -26.54
CA GLY A 7 13.65 -13.60 -25.39
C GLY A 7 12.93 -13.02 -24.15
N GLY A 8 11.77 -12.39 -24.33
CA GLY A 8 10.98 -11.79 -23.24
C GLY A 8 11.67 -10.59 -22.55
N CYS A 9 10.89 -9.77 -21.86
CA CYS A 9 11.40 -8.58 -21.16
C CYS A 9 12.40 -8.94 -20.04
N CYS A 10 13.53 -8.23 -19.96
CA CYS A 10 14.53 -8.40 -18.91
C CYS A 10 13.99 -8.06 -17.51
N ALA A 11 13.17 -7.03 -17.38
CA ALA A 11 12.58 -6.65 -16.08
C ALA A 11 11.65 -7.73 -15.51
N HIS A 12 10.97 -8.50 -16.38
CA HIS A 12 10.20 -9.66 -15.96
C HIS A 12 11.07 -10.81 -15.44
N LYS A 13 12.27 -11.01 -15.99
CA LYS A 13 13.21 -12.04 -15.52
C LYS A 13 13.64 -11.75 -14.09
N ASP A 14 14.06 -10.52 -13.82
CA ASP A 14 14.45 -10.07 -12.48
C ASP A 14 13.30 -10.17 -11.47
N MET A 15 12.10 -9.70 -11.84
CA MET A 15 10.91 -9.83 -11.00
C MET A 15 10.57 -11.30 -10.71
N ASN A 16 10.67 -12.19 -11.71
CA ASN A 16 10.43 -13.61 -11.52
C ASN A 16 11.48 -14.24 -10.60
N ALA A 17 12.75 -13.86 -10.73
CA ALA A 17 13.81 -14.33 -9.84
C ALA A 17 13.57 -13.90 -8.39
N THR A 18 13.09 -12.67 -8.18
CA THR A 18 12.70 -12.18 -6.85
C THR A 18 11.52 -13.00 -6.28
N LYS A 19 10.52 -13.33 -7.11
CA LYS A 19 9.42 -14.24 -6.71
C LYS A 19 9.94 -15.64 -6.37
N GLY A 20 10.92 -16.15 -7.11
CA GLY A 20 11.58 -17.42 -6.83
C GLY A 20 12.26 -17.43 -5.46
N GLY A 21 13.01 -16.37 -5.13
CA GLY A 21 13.62 -16.21 -3.81
C GLY A 21 12.59 -16.10 -2.69
N ALA A 22 11.53 -15.31 -2.88
CA ALA A 22 10.45 -15.20 -1.89
C ALA A 22 9.71 -16.53 -1.64
N ALA A 23 9.47 -17.31 -2.69
CA ALA A 23 8.88 -18.64 -2.58
C ALA A 23 9.80 -19.62 -1.82
N ALA A 24 11.12 -19.52 -2.05
CA ALA A 24 12.10 -20.33 -1.34
C ALA A 24 12.18 -19.98 0.16
N MET A 25 12.11 -18.70 0.53
CA MET A 25 11.98 -18.30 1.94
C MET A 25 10.70 -18.86 2.58
N ALA A 26 9.56 -18.80 1.87
CA ALA A 26 8.32 -19.39 2.37
C ALA A 26 8.43 -20.92 2.56
N ALA A 27 9.20 -21.61 1.72
CA ALA A 27 9.48 -23.04 1.89
C ALA A 27 10.45 -23.31 3.06
N PHE A 28 11.46 -22.47 3.26
CA PHE A 28 12.38 -22.54 4.40
C PHE A 28 11.64 -22.53 5.73
N TRP A 29 10.69 -21.62 5.91
CA TRP A 29 9.88 -21.56 7.13
C TRP A 29 9.03 -22.81 7.36
N LYS A 30 8.51 -23.42 6.29
CA LYS A 30 7.74 -24.66 6.38
C LYS A 30 8.61 -25.86 6.74
N ALA A 31 9.84 -25.91 6.24
CA ALA A 31 10.79 -26.99 6.52
C ALA A 31 11.39 -26.87 7.94
N ASN A 32 11.51 -25.65 8.47
CA ASN A 32 12.14 -25.38 9.75
C ASN A 32 11.10 -25.01 10.81
N THR A 33 10.23 -25.96 11.17
CA THR A 33 9.14 -25.74 12.14
C THR A 33 9.60 -25.41 13.56
N HIS A 34 10.89 -25.61 13.87
CA HIS A 34 11.52 -25.23 15.13
C HIS A 34 11.84 -23.72 15.21
N LEU A 35 11.85 -23.02 14.06
CA LEU A 35 12.02 -21.58 14.00
C LEU A 35 10.66 -20.89 14.05
N MET A 36 10.63 -19.68 14.60
CA MET A 36 9.42 -18.85 14.56
C MET A 36 9.25 -18.26 13.15
N PRO A 37 8.20 -18.64 12.39
CA PRO A 37 7.99 -18.11 11.05
C PRO A 37 7.40 -16.69 11.11
N PRO A 38 7.37 -15.97 9.96
CA PRO A 38 6.67 -14.69 9.88
C PRO A 38 5.20 -14.82 10.26
N ILE A 39 4.73 -13.87 11.04
CA ILE A 39 3.35 -13.84 11.55
C ILE A 39 2.32 -13.76 10.41
N LYS A 40 1.18 -14.43 10.59
CA LYS A 40 0.05 -14.39 9.65
C LYS A 40 -0.66 -13.06 9.74
N LEU A 41 -0.89 -12.40 8.59
CA LEU A 41 -1.48 -11.07 8.50
C LEU A 41 -2.92 -11.17 7.97
N PHE A 42 -3.84 -11.48 8.88
CA PHE A 42 -5.24 -11.83 8.57
C PHE A 42 -6.01 -10.65 7.96
N ASN A 43 -6.82 -10.93 6.94
CA ASN A 43 -7.85 -9.98 6.50
C ASN A 43 -9.04 -10.01 7.49
N LYS A 44 -10.02 -9.12 7.31
CA LYS A 44 -11.13 -8.97 8.26
C LYS A 44 -11.92 -10.27 8.46
N ASP A 45 -12.19 -10.99 7.38
CA ASP A 45 -13.02 -12.20 7.40
C ASP A 45 -12.26 -13.36 8.06
N ASN A 46 -11.00 -13.56 7.67
CA ASN A 46 -10.13 -14.58 8.25
C ASN A 46 -9.85 -14.30 9.73
N ASN A 47 -9.66 -13.04 10.11
CA ASN A 47 -9.50 -12.65 11.51
C ASN A 47 -10.76 -12.94 12.33
N GLY A 48 -11.94 -12.67 11.77
CA GLY A 48 -13.21 -13.06 12.39
C GLY A 48 -13.33 -14.57 12.56
N ALA A 49 -12.94 -15.36 11.55
CA ALA A 49 -12.99 -16.82 11.61
C ALA A 49 -12.07 -17.41 12.69
N VAL A 50 -10.88 -16.81 12.89
CA VAL A 50 -9.93 -17.24 13.94
C VAL A 50 -10.32 -16.70 15.32
N LEU A 51 -10.96 -15.54 15.44
CA LEU A 51 -11.41 -15.04 16.75
C LEU A 51 -12.65 -15.78 17.28
N LEU A 52 -13.46 -16.34 16.38
CA LEU A 52 -14.67 -17.09 16.73
C LEU A 52 -14.40 -18.60 16.91
N SER A 53 -13.16 -19.07 16.72
CA SER A 53 -12.83 -20.47 16.95
C SER A 53 -12.80 -20.78 18.44
N ASP A 54 -13.40 -21.92 18.82
CA ASP A 54 -13.40 -22.41 20.18
C ASP A 54 -11.96 -22.82 20.60
N PRO A 55 -11.35 -22.17 21.61
CA PRO A 55 -9.99 -22.48 22.05
C PRO A 55 -9.85 -23.88 22.67
N LEU A 56 -10.96 -24.54 23.03
CA LEU A 56 -10.99 -25.90 23.60
C LEU A 56 -11.63 -26.93 22.64
N GLY A 57 -12.08 -26.49 21.47
CA GLY A 57 -12.80 -27.30 20.49
C GLY A 57 -11.94 -27.78 19.33
N LYS A 58 -12.53 -28.64 18.47
CA LYS A 58 -11.90 -28.99 17.19
C LYS A 58 -11.79 -27.73 16.32
N THR A 59 -10.59 -27.49 15.80
CA THR A 59 -10.28 -26.43 14.81
C THR A 59 -11.33 -26.46 13.71
N SER A 60 -12.08 -25.37 13.54
CA SER A 60 -13.16 -25.33 12.55
C SER A 60 -12.59 -25.36 11.12
N GLU A 61 -13.33 -25.87 10.14
CA GLU A 61 -12.89 -25.84 8.73
C GLU A 61 -12.67 -24.40 8.24
N SER A 62 -13.46 -23.45 8.75
CA SER A 62 -13.30 -22.02 8.48
C SER A 62 -11.98 -21.48 9.02
N GLU A 63 -11.56 -21.91 10.21
CA GLU A 63 -10.28 -21.52 10.84
C GLU A 63 -9.09 -22.13 10.09
N LYS A 64 -9.14 -23.43 9.76
CA LYS A 64 -8.10 -24.08 8.95
C LYS A 64 -7.92 -23.39 7.60
N ARG A 65 -9.03 -23.05 6.94
CA ARG A 65 -9.03 -22.29 5.69
C ARG A 65 -8.46 -20.87 5.87
N ALA A 66 -8.80 -20.19 6.96
CA ALA A 66 -8.26 -18.87 7.27
C ALA A 66 -6.74 -18.91 7.46
N LEU A 67 -6.22 -19.92 8.17
CA LEU A 67 -4.80 -20.13 8.39
C LEU A 67 -4.05 -20.49 7.09
N SER A 68 -4.66 -21.32 6.23
CA SER A 68 -4.05 -21.75 4.97
C SER A 68 -3.98 -20.63 3.93
N LEU A 69 -5.02 -19.80 3.83
CA LEU A 69 -5.11 -18.71 2.85
C LEU A 69 -4.39 -17.44 3.28
N THR A 70 -4.17 -17.24 4.58
CA THR A 70 -3.54 -16.01 5.07
C THR A 70 -2.05 -15.99 4.76
N GLU A 71 -1.63 -14.93 4.10
CA GLU A 71 -0.22 -14.65 3.78
C GLU A 71 0.51 -14.04 4.98
N SER A 72 1.83 -14.15 4.97
CA SER A 72 2.74 -13.61 5.99
C SER A 72 4.00 -13.04 5.35
N GLY A 73 4.87 -12.45 6.17
CA GLY A 73 6.23 -12.07 5.73
C GLY A 73 6.32 -10.75 4.96
N ALA A 74 7.50 -10.52 4.40
CA ALA A 74 7.90 -9.25 3.80
C ALA A 74 7.02 -8.86 2.61
N ILE A 75 6.73 -9.81 1.71
CA ILE A 75 5.88 -9.54 0.54
C ILE A 75 4.49 -9.07 0.98
N ARG A 76 3.92 -9.72 2.01
CA ARG A 76 2.62 -9.32 2.52
C ARG A 76 2.68 -7.95 3.19
N LEU A 77 3.70 -7.68 4.01
CA LEU A 77 3.91 -6.37 4.61
C LEU A 77 4.04 -5.27 3.55
N CYS A 78 4.90 -5.43 2.54
CA CYS A 78 5.05 -4.47 1.44
C CYS A 78 3.72 -4.20 0.70
N THR A 79 2.87 -5.23 0.56
CA THR A 79 1.53 -5.09 -0.03
C THR A 79 0.61 -4.24 0.86
N LEU A 80 0.61 -4.49 2.17
CA LEU A 80 -0.22 -3.74 3.12
C LEU A 80 0.28 -2.30 3.26
N SER A 81 1.60 -2.09 3.33
CA SER A 81 2.23 -0.77 3.38
C SER A 81 1.92 0.05 2.14
N GLY A 82 1.96 -0.52 0.93
CA GLY A 82 1.52 0.22 -0.28
C GLY A 82 0.05 0.60 -0.22
N LYS A 83 -0.82 -0.29 0.26
CA LYS A 83 -2.26 0.02 0.45
C LYS A 83 -2.50 1.08 1.52
N ALA A 84 -1.62 1.24 2.50
CA ALA A 84 -1.72 2.25 3.55
C ALA A 84 -1.09 3.57 3.13
N PHE A 85 0.15 3.55 2.64
CA PHE A 85 0.99 4.73 2.46
C PHE A 85 0.98 5.26 1.02
N ASP A 86 0.60 4.46 0.02
CA ASP A 86 0.48 4.91 -1.38
C ASP A 86 -0.71 4.28 -2.09
N ARG A 87 -1.89 4.47 -1.50
CA ARG A 87 -3.14 3.84 -1.97
C ARG A 87 -3.57 4.41 -3.32
N LYS A 88 -4.13 3.60 -4.23
CA LYS A 88 -4.76 4.12 -5.47
C LYS A 88 -5.90 5.13 -5.24
N ASP A 89 -6.63 4.99 -4.14
CA ASP A 89 -7.68 5.92 -3.69
C ASP A 89 -7.08 6.90 -2.68
N ASP A 90 -6.80 8.11 -3.16
CA ASP A 90 -6.10 9.16 -2.42
C ASP A 90 -6.82 9.65 -1.17
N LYS A 91 -8.13 9.39 -1.07
CA LYS A 91 -8.95 9.77 0.09
C LYS A 91 -8.92 8.76 1.23
N LYS A 92 -8.37 7.57 1.02
CA LYS A 92 -8.51 6.44 1.97
C LYS A 92 -7.17 5.87 2.47
N GLY A 93 -6.04 6.49 2.13
CA GLY A 93 -4.71 6.13 2.60
C GLY A 93 -4.12 7.19 3.51
N HIS A 94 -2.95 6.91 4.07
CA HIS A 94 -2.14 7.86 4.83
C HIS A 94 -1.39 8.81 3.90
N GLN A 95 -0.86 8.30 2.77
CA GLN A 95 -0.39 9.09 1.62
C GLN A 95 0.38 10.38 1.97
N ASP A 96 -0.24 11.55 1.82
CA ASP A 96 0.38 12.83 2.07
C ASP A 96 0.69 13.03 3.54
N SER A 97 -0.16 12.56 4.45
CA SER A 97 0.12 12.58 5.89
C SER A 97 1.36 11.74 6.23
N HIS A 98 1.58 10.62 5.53
CA HIS A 98 2.81 9.85 5.67
C HIS A 98 4.02 10.63 5.12
N ALA A 99 3.93 11.16 3.90
CA ALA A 99 5.03 11.90 3.27
C ALA A 99 5.41 13.17 4.06
N TYR A 100 4.44 13.91 4.59
CA TYR A 100 4.67 15.10 5.41
C TYR A 100 5.30 14.75 6.76
N TYR A 101 4.85 13.68 7.42
CA TYR A 101 5.47 13.22 8.65
C TYR A 101 6.95 12.88 8.46
N PHE A 102 7.29 12.17 7.38
CA PHE A 102 8.68 11.81 7.10
C PHE A 102 9.53 13.01 6.66
N ALA A 103 8.94 13.97 5.96
CA ALA A 103 9.60 15.23 5.62
C ALA A 103 9.92 16.06 6.86
N GLU A 104 8.97 16.23 7.76
CA GLU A 104 9.13 17.02 8.97
C GLU A 104 10.09 16.36 9.96
N LYS A 105 9.91 15.05 10.23
CA LYS A 105 10.65 14.37 11.29
C LYS A 105 12.02 13.85 10.88
N TYR A 106 12.17 13.43 9.62
CA TYR A 106 13.40 12.82 9.13
C TYR A 106 14.03 13.57 7.96
N GLY A 107 13.49 14.73 7.58
CA GLY A 107 14.00 15.52 6.44
C GLY A 107 13.84 14.82 5.09
N ARG A 108 12.93 13.83 4.99
CA ARG A 108 12.77 12.99 3.80
C ARG A 108 11.37 13.06 3.23
N TYR A 109 11.17 13.95 2.26
CA TYR A 109 9.93 13.96 1.48
C TYR A 109 10.02 12.92 0.35
N ARG A 110 9.44 11.74 0.58
CA ARG A 110 9.33 10.68 -0.42
C ARG A 110 8.00 9.94 -0.26
N ARG A 111 7.35 9.61 -1.38
CA ARG A 111 6.19 8.72 -1.40
C ARG A 111 6.65 7.27 -1.26
N PHE A 112 5.90 6.49 -0.50
CA PHE A 112 6.16 5.06 -0.37
C PHE A 112 6.06 4.39 -1.76
N PRO A 113 6.85 3.34 -2.05
CA PRO A 113 6.78 2.66 -3.34
C PRO A 113 5.37 2.10 -3.62
N ASP A 114 4.84 2.37 -4.82
CA ASP A 114 3.47 2.01 -5.23
C ASP A 114 3.30 0.51 -5.50
N THR A 115 3.41 -0.33 -4.48
CA THR A 115 3.26 -1.80 -4.59
C THR A 115 1.87 -2.25 -5.06
N SER A 116 0.93 -1.31 -5.24
CA SER A 116 -0.39 -1.55 -5.83
C SER A 116 -0.40 -1.46 -7.36
N SER A 117 0.65 -0.91 -7.96
CA SER A 117 0.86 -0.86 -9.41
C SER A 117 1.64 -2.06 -9.94
N ALA A 118 1.49 -2.34 -11.24
CA ALA A 118 2.17 -3.44 -11.93
C ALA A 118 3.61 -3.08 -12.36
N CYS A 119 4.34 -2.26 -11.58
CA CYS A 119 5.72 -1.89 -11.92
C CYS A 119 6.73 -2.90 -11.35
N PHE A 120 7.81 -3.15 -12.10
CA PHE A 120 8.88 -4.05 -11.70
C PHE A 120 9.67 -3.51 -10.51
N SER A 121 10.27 -4.40 -9.72
CA SER A 121 11.16 -4.10 -8.58
C SER A 121 10.53 -3.32 -7.40
N LEU A 122 9.25 -2.95 -7.44
CA LEU A 122 8.61 -2.18 -6.37
C LEU A 122 8.61 -2.87 -5.00
N PHE A 123 8.51 -4.20 -4.98
CA PHE A 123 8.61 -4.95 -3.72
C PHE A 123 10.01 -4.89 -3.12
N ILE A 124 11.05 -4.83 -3.96
CA ILE A 124 12.43 -4.61 -3.50
C ILE A 124 12.58 -3.18 -2.98
N GLU A 125 12.02 -2.19 -3.66
CA GLU A 125 12.04 -0.80 -3.21
C GLU A 125 11.30 -0.63 -1.88
N ALA A 126 10.10 -1.21 -1.76
CA ALA A 126 9.32 -1.19 -0.53
C ALA A 126 10.04 -1.92 0.61
N ALA A 127 10.66 -3.07 0.34
CA ALA A 127 11.46 -3.78 1.33
C ALA A 127 12.66 -2.95 1.80
N THR A 128 13.35 -2.32 0.84
CA THR A 128 14.48 -1.42 1.11
C THR A 128 14.05 -0.24 1.96
N GLU A 129 12.93 0.39 1.64
CA GLU A 129 12.43 1.52 2.43
C GLU A 129 12.05 1.10 3.84
N LEU A 130 11.29 0.02 4.00
CA LEU A 130 10.83 -0.47 5.30
C LEU A 130 11.98 -0.95 6.20
N CYS A 131 13.03 -1.58 5.66
CA CYS A 131 14.16 -2.01 6.49
C CYS A 131 15.11 -0.87 6.83
N THR A 132 15.33 0.08 5.91
CA THR A 132 16.25 1.22 6.15
C THR A 132 15.66 2.30 7.03
N LEU A 133 14.33 2.40 7.07
CA LEU A 133 13.57 3.32 7.90
C LEU A 133 12.75 2.57 8.97
N HIS A 134 13.21 1.39 9.40
CA HIS A 134 12.45 0.48 10.26
C HIS A 134 11.92 1.16 11.53
N SER A 135 12.78 1.82 12.29
CA SER A 135 12.39 2.56 13.49
C SER A 135 11.42 3.70 13.18
N ALA A 136 11.64 4.42 12.08
CA ALA A 136 10.79 5.53 11.64
C ALA A 136 9.37 5.06 11.31
N TYR A 137 9.21 3.89 10.68
CA TYR A 137 7.90 3.30 10.42
C TYR A 137 7.21 2.84 11.70
N ILE A 138 7.91 2.27 12.67
CA ILE A 138 7.34 1.93 13.99
C ILE A 138 6.86 3.19 14.71
N GLU A 139 7.69 4.24 14.73
CA GLU A 139 7.33 5.54 15.31
C GLU A 139 6.13 6.19 14.61
N TYR A 140 6.02 6.02 13.29
CA TYR A 140 4.88 6.47 12.52
C TYR A 140 3.60 5.71 12.88
N MET A 141 3.66 4.38 13.00
CA MET A 141 2.50 3.58 13.43
C MET A 141 2.03 3.99 14.83
N GLU A 142 2.97 4.28 15.73
CA GLU A 142 2.66 4.80 17.07
C GLU A 142 2.04 6.20 17.02
N HIS A 143 2.51 7.07 16.13
CA HIS A 143 1.92 8.38 15.90
C HIS A 143 0.46 8.26 15.43
N ILE A 144 0.17 7.37 14.47
CA ILE A 144 -1.18 7.10 13.99
C ILE A 144 -2.07 6.53 15.11
N ARG A 145 -1.52 5.66 15.96
CA ARG A 145 -2.23 5.14 17.14
C ARG A 145 -2.66 6.26 18.08
N LYS A 146 -1.76 7.21 18.38
CA LYS A 146 -2.02 8.35 19.27
C LYS A 146 -3.03 9.36 18.69
N GLN A 147 -3.09 9.53 17.37
CA GLN A 147 -4.04 10.44 16.73
C GLN A 147 -5.51 9.97 16.84
N LYS A 148 -5.75 8.66 16.97
CA LYS A 148 -7.11 8.12 16.99
C LYS A 148 -7.74 8.29 18.38
N ALA A 149 -8.98 8.76 18.41
CA ALA A 149 -9.74 8.93 19.66
C ALA A 149 -9.83 7.64 20.50
N THR A 150 -9.98 6.49 19.83
CA THR A 150 -10.04 5.17 20.51
C THR A 150 -8.66 4.62 20.88
N ARG A 151 -7.56 5.24 20.41
CA ARG A 151 -6.18 4.72 20.44
C ARG A 151 -5.99 3.30 19.89
N ARG A 152 -6.94 2.82 19.08
CA ARG A 152 -6.89 1.51 18.45
C ARG A 152 -6.59 1.67 16.96
N LEU A 153 -5.56 0.97 16.50
CA LEU A 153 -5.29 0.84 15.07
C LEU A 153 -6.42 0.07 14.39
N ASN A 154 -6.73 0.42 13.14
CA ASN A 154 -7.61 -0.43 12.32
C ASN A 154 -6.87 -1.72 11.94
N LEU A 155 -7.57 -2.70 11.38
CA LEU A 155 -6.97 -4.01 11.08
C LEU A 155 -5.77 -3.92 10.12
N LEU A 156 -5.83 -3.05 9.10
CA LEU A 156 -4.73 -2.86 8.16
C LEU A 156 -3.49 -2.31 8.88
N GLU A 157 -3.67 -1.26 9.67
CA GLU A 157 -2.62 -0.62 10.46
C GLU A 157 -2.06 -1.59 11.50
N SER A 158 -2.91 -2.35 12.20
CA SER A 158 -2.49 -3.34 13.19
C SER A 158 -1.66 -4.45 12.55
N ASN A 159 -2.02 -4.92 11.35
CA ASN A 159 -1.21 -5.91 10.63
C ASN A 159 0.15 -5.35 10.23
N ILE A 160 0.23 -4.07 9.83
CA ILE A 160 1.50 -3.41 9.51
C ILE A 160 2.37 -3.31 10.76
N ASP A 161 1.80 -2.83 11.88
CA ASP A 161 2.50 -2.70 13.16
C ASP A 161 3.02 -4.05 13.66
N LEU A 162 2.18 -5.09 13.65
CA LEU A 162 2.59 -6.44 14.00
C LEU A 162 3.74 -6.95 13.11
N ALA A 163 3.66 -6.72 11.80
CA ALA A 163 4.65 -7.20 10.85
C ALA A 163 5.99 -6.45 10.98
N LEU A 164 5.97 -5.14 11.24
CA LEU A 164 7.15 -4.33 11.51
C LEU A 164 7.90 -4.81 12.76
N ASN A 165 7.16 -5.27 13.77
CA ASN A 165 7.74 -5.80 15.01
C ASN A 165 8.12 -7.30 14.92
N CYS A 166 7.88 -7.96 13.78
CA CYS A 166 8.22 -9.37 13.58
C CYS A 166 9.64 -9.53 13.02
N LEU A 167 10.54 -10.15 13.80
CA LEU A 167 11.93 -10.39 13.41
C LEU A 167 12.05 -11.26 12.15
N ALA A 168 11.18 -12.25 11.95
CA ALA A 168 11.21 -13.10 10.76
C ALA A 168 10.82 -12.31 9.50
N THR A 169 9.81 -11.43 9.59
CA THR A 169 9.47 -10.49 8.52
C THR A 169 10.62 -9.53 8.22
N LEU A 170 11.30 -9.01 9.25
CA LEU A 170 12.45 -8.12 9.08
C LEU A 170 13.62 -8.80 8.36
N ALA A 171 13.90 -10.07 8.67
CA ALA A 171 14.92 -10.83 7.97
C ALA A 171 14.58 -11.04 6.49
N GLU A 172 13.32 -11.31 6.16
CA GLU A 172 12.89 -11.38 4.76
C GLU A 172 13.06 -10.03 4.04
N LEU A 173 12.70 -8.90 4.69
CA LEU A 173 12.92 -7.56 4.12
C LEU A 173 14.40 -7.31 3.83
N LEU A 174 15.30 -7.72 4.72
CA LEU A 174 16.75 -7.61 4.50
C LEU A 174 17.21 -8.48 3.33
N CYS A 175 16.73 -9.72 3.20
CA CYS A 175 17.08 -10.60 2.08
C CYS A 175 16.69 -9.99 0.73
N LEU A 176 15.44 -9.51 0.62
CA LEU A 176 14.92 -8.79 -0.55
C LEU A 176 15.76 -7.54 -0.88
N SER A 177 16.11 -6.77 0.14
CA SER A 177 16.84 -5.52 -0.02
C SER A 177 18.30 -5.75 -0.44
N LEU A 178 18.99 -6.72 0.16
CA LEU A 178 20.36 -7.12 -0.20
C LEU A 178 20.43 -7.62 -1.64
N TYR A 179 19.54 -8.55 -2.03
CA TYR A 179 19.43 -8.97 -3.42
C TYR A 179 19.13 -7.78 -4.36
N GLY A 180 18.30 -6.85 -3.89
CA GLY A 180 17.99 -5.59 -4.55
C GLY A 180 19.23 -4.77 -4.91
N GLN A 181 20.10 -4.51 -3.92
CA GLN A 181 21.30 -3.71 -4.10
C GLN A 181 22.37 -4.41 -4.95
N ILE A 182 22.44 -5.74 -4.87
CA ILE A 182 23.55 -6.53 -5.42
C ILE A 182 23.27 -7.03 -6.82
N ILE A 183 22.06 -7.49 -7.09
CA ILE A 183 21.68 -8.13 -8.35
C ILE A 183 20.65 -7.30 -9.10
N SER A 184 19.47 -7.10 -8.51
CA SER A 184 18.28 -6.60 -9.23
C SER A 184 18.50 -5.20 -9.79
N LYS A 185 18.87 -4.24 -8.93
CA LYS A 185 19.05 -2.84 -9.37
C LYS A 185 20.22 -2.69 -10.34
N PRO A 186 21.41 -3.24 -10.06
CA PRO A 186 22.51 -3.34 -11.05
C PRO A 186 22.09 -3.95 -12.39
N TYR A 187 21.37 -5.08 -12.39
CA TYR A 187 20.88 -5.73 -13.60
C TYR A 187 19.98 -4.81 -14.40
N ILE A 188 18.99 -4.18 -13.77
CA ILE A 188 18.07 -3.25 -14.44
C ILE A 188 18.83 -2.01 -14.96
N ARG A 189 19.85 -1.53 -14.24
CA ARG A 189 20.71 -0.42 -14.69
C ARG A 189 21.45 -0.77 -15.98
N LEU A 190 22.09 -1.95 -16.02
CA LEU A 190 22.83 -2.44 -17.19
C LEU A 190 21.89 -2.68 -18.39
N VAL A 191 20.72 -3.28 -18.17
CA VAL A 191 19.69 -3.47 -19.21
C VAL A 191 19.27 -2.12 -19.79
N ARG A 192 18.91 -1.15 -18.93
CA ARG A 192 18.46 0.17 -19.39
C ARG A 192 19.58 0.94 -20.08
N GLY A 193 20.82 0.83 -19.60
CA GLY A 193 22.00 1.41 -20.23
C GLY A 193 22.23 0.85 -21.63
N ALA A 194 22.10 -0.47 -21.81
CA ALA A 194 22.19 -1.11 -23.11
C ALA A 194 21.06 -0.64 -24.05
N THR A 195 19.81 -0.61 -23.58
CA THR A 195 18.68 -0.09 -24.37
C THR A 195 18.91 1.36 -24.81
N ALA A 196 19.43 2.22 -23.93
CA ALA A 196 19.73 3.62 -24.25
C ALA A 196 20.82 3.77 -25.33
N LEU A 197 21.73 2.80 -25.43
CA LEU A 197 22.76 2.70 -26.47
C LEU A 197 22.25 2.03 -27.76
N GLY A 198 20.95 1.73 -27.86
CA GLY A 198 20.36 1.06 -29.02
C GLY A 198 20.68 -0.43 -29.10
N LYS A 199 21.19 -1.04 -28.03
CA LYS A 199 21.50 -2.48 -27.98
C LYS A 199 20.23 -3.30 -27.79
N GLY A 200 20.16 -4.40 -28.53
CA GLY A 200 19.09 -5.38 -28.47
C GLY A 200 19.30 -6.40 -27.36
N LEU A 201 18.35 -7.32 -27.23
CA LEU A 201 18.38 -8.36 -26.22
C LEU A 201 19.52 -9.37 -26.43
N ALA A 202 19.93 -9.61 -27.67
CA ALA A 202 21.03 -10.51 -27.99
C ALA A 202 22.39 -9.95 -27.53
N ASP A 203 22.58 -8.61 -27.57
CA ASP A 203 23.75 -7.94 -26.99
C ASP A 203 23.91 -8.16 -25.48
N LEU A 204 22.83 -8.57 -24.80
CA LEU A 204 22.80 -8.80 -23.36
C LEU A 204 23.12 -10.24 -22.96
N VAL A 205 23.51 -11.14 -23.88
CA VAL A 205 23.97 -12.49 -23.53
C VAL A 205 25.05 -12.46 -22.44
N PRO A 206 26.12 -11.63 -22.53
CA PRO A 206 27.14 -11.57 -21.49
C PRO A 206 26.59 -11.21 -20.11
N LEU A 207 25.65 -10.25 -20.04
CA LEU A 207 25.01 -9.86 -18.79
C LEU A 207 24.29 -11.04 -18.12
N HIS A 208 23.51 -11.82 -18.89
CA HIS A 208 22.79 -12.97 -18.35
C HIS A 208 23.74 -14.09 -17.86
N THR A 209 24.91 -14.23 -18.49
CA THR A 209 25.92 -15.20 -18.04
C THR A 209 26.63 -14.80 -16.75
N GLN A 210 26.63 -13.51 -16.37
CA GLN A 210 27.28 -13.02 -15.14
C GLN A 210 26.42 -13.17 -13.88
N VAL A 211 25.09 -13.16 -14.02
CA VAL A 211 24.17 -13.22 -12.86
C VAL A 211 24.31 -14.53 -12.07
N GLN A 212 24.35 -15.67 -12.76
CA GLN A 212 24.39 -16.98 -12.09
C GLN A 212 25.70 -17.22 -11.33
N PRO A 213 26.90 -16.95 -11.87
CA PRO A 213 28.16 -17.05 -11.12
C PRO A 213 28.17 -16.20 -9.85
N LEU A 214 27.70 -14.94 -9.92
CA LEU A 214 27.65 -14.07 -8.74
C LEU A 214 26.72 -14.63 -7.66
N LEU A 215 25.52 -15.12 -8.05
CA LEU A 215 24.62 -15.78 -7.10
C LEU A 215 25.24 -17.05 -6.49
N ARG A 216 25.94 -17.87 -7.27
CA ARG A 216 26.65 -19.06 -6.75
C ARG A 216 27.75 -18.68 -5.77
N ALA A 217 28.50 -17.61 -6.03
CA ALA A 217 29.52 -17.12 -5.11
C ALA A 217 28.90 -16.66 -3.77
N ILE A 218 27.79 -15.91 -3.82
CA ILE A 218 27.06 -15.47 -2.62
C ILE A 218 26.49 -16.68 -1.85
N ILE A 219 25.93 -17.68 -2.54
CA ILE A 219 25.39 -18.90 -1.92
C ILE A 219 26.50 -19.70 -1.22
N THR A 220 27.67 -19.80 -1.85
CA THR A 220 28.82 -20.56 -1.31
C THR A 220 29.41 -19.85 -0.09
N SER A 221 29.48 -18.51 -0.14
CA SER A 221 30.08 -17.69 0.90
C SER A 221 29.18 -16.50 1.23
N PRO A 222 28.07 -16.69 1.96
CA PRO A 222 27.12 -15.60 2.27
C PRO A 222 27.74 -14.48 3.10
N LEU A 223 28.82 -14.77 3.83
CA LEU A 223 29.60 -13.78 4.57
C LEU A 223 30.19 -12.69 3.68
N LEU A 224 30.43 -12.96 2.38
CA LEU A 224 30.87 -11.92 1.41
C LEU A 224 29.94 -10.71 1.40
N VAL A 225 28.66 -10.92 1.69
CA VAL A 225 27.65 -9.87 1.79
C VAL A 225 27.36 -9.53 3.25
N LEU A 226 27.17 -10.56 4.10
CA LEU A 226 26.65 -10.39 5.45
C LEU A 226 27.66 -9.81 6.44
N SER A 227 28.97 -9.92 6.17
CA SER A 227 30.03 -9.37 7.03
C SER A 227 30.63 -8.06 6.51
N LEU A 228 29.98 -7.40 5.56
CA LEU A 228 30.46 -6.13 5.02
C LEU A 228 30.47 -5.03 6.09
N LYS A 229 31.58 -4.29 6.17
CA LYS A 229 31.71 -3.11 7.04
C LYS A 229 31.27 -1.83 6.33
N SER A 230 31.50 -1.76 5.02
CA SER A 230 31.08 -0.68 4.13
C SER A 230 30.48 -1.25 2.86
N PRO A 231 29.61 -0.51 2.16
CA PRO A 231 29.15 -0.91 0.83
C PRO A 231 30.37 -1.10 -0.07
N SER A 232 30.37 -2.17 -0.86
CA SER A 232 31.48 -2.47 -1.76
C SER A 232 30.95 -2.69 -3.17
N PRO A 233 31.42 -1.91 -4.16
CA PRO A 233 31.09 -2.15 -5.56
C PRO A 233 31.57 -3.51 -6.07
N SER A 234 32.59 -4.09 -5.43
CA SER A 234 33.19 -5.37 -5.86
C SER A 234 32.22 -6.55 -5.80
N ILE A 235 31.14 -6.42 -5.03
CA ILE A 235 30.14 -7.48 -4.86
C ILE A 235 28.86 -7.23 -5.67
N THR A 236 28.70 -6.06 -6.31
CA THR A 236 27.52 -5.74 -7.13
C THR A 236 27.71 -6.23 -8.56
N LEU A 237 26.62 -6.60 -9.23
CA LEU A 237 26.68 -7.15 -10.60
C LEU A 237 27.31 -6.18 -11.62
N ASP A 238 27.10 -4.87 -11.44
CA ASP A 238 27.59 -3.83 -12.35
C ASP A 238 28.90 -3.17 -11.86
N GLY A 239 29.49 -3.67 -10.77
CA GLY A 239 30.69 -3.08 -10.19
C GLY A 239 30.48 -1.65 -9.68
N SER A 240 29.23 -1.22 -9.48
CA SER A 240 28.86 0.13 -9.05
C SER A 240 28.46 0.19 -7.57
N GLU A 241 28.44 1.41 -7.02
CA GLU A 241 27.97 1.68 -5.67
C GLU A 241 26.52 1.23 -5.45
N TRP A 242 26.19 0.91 -4.20
CA TRP A 242 24.84 0.53 -3.82
C TRP A 242 23.90 1.74 -3.99
N GLU A 243 22.73 1.53 -4.60
CA GLU A 243 21.76 2.60 -4.80
C GLU A 243 21.22 3.14 -3.47
N ASN A 244 21.09 2.28 -2.46
CA ASN A 244 20.75 2.67 -1.09
C ASN A 244 21.75 2.04 -0.11
N PRO A 245 22.83 2.76 0.27
CA PRO A 245 23.81 2.26 1.24
C PRO A 245 23.21 2.07 2.64
N GLY A 246 22.04 2.66 2.93
CA GLY A 246 21.32 2.46 4.17
C GLY A 246 20.92 1.01 4.44
N VAL A 247 20.85 0.16 3.39
CA VAL A 247 20.59 -1.29 3.55
C VAL A 247 21.68 -1.95 4.38
N LEU A 248 22.94 -1.55 4.20
CA LEU A 248 24.03 -2.09 5.01
C LEU A 248 23.90 -1.69 6.47
N LYS A 249 23.52 -0.43 6.73
CA LYS A 249 23.24 0.03 8.09
C LYS A 249 22.10 -0.78 8.72
N ALA A 250 21.01 -1.01 7.99
CA ALA A 250 19.92 -1.86 8.47
C ALA A 250 20.38 -3.30 8.77
N LEU A 251 21.25 -3.86 7.94
CA LEU A 251 21.86 -5.17 8.19
C LEU A 251 22.70 -5.14 9.49
N GLN A 252 23.49 -4.09 9.72
CA GLN A 252 24.30 -3.95 10.94
C GLN A 252 23.44 -3.75 12.19
N ASP A 253 22.39 -2.93 12.11
CA ASP A 253 21.51 -2.59 13.23
C ASP A 253 20.63 -3.79 13.68
N HIS A 254 20.28 -4.67 12.74
CA HIS A 254 19.32 -5.76 12.97
C HIS A 254 19.91 -7.16 12.86
N GLY A 255 20.97 -7.38 12.08
CA GLY A 255 21.48 -8.70 11.71
C GLY A 255 21.84 -9.59 12.90
N ALA A 256 22.45 -9.03 13.95
CA ALA A 256 22.79 -9.77 15.18
C ALA A 256 21.56 -10.33 15.92
N LYS A 257 20.37 -9.77 15.71
CA LYS A 257 19.10 -10.23 16.30
C LYS A 257 18.40 -11.31 15.47
N LEU A 258 18.97 -11.67 14.32
CA LEU A 258 18.34 -12.52 13.31
C LEU A 258 19.21 -13.77 13.06
N PRO A 259 19.15 -14.79 13.95
CA PRO A 259 20.05 -15.94 13.91
C PRO A 259 19.94 -16.76 12.62
N TYR A 260 18.76 -16.76 12.00
CA TYR A 260 18.47 -17.47 10.74
C TYR A 260 18.74 -16.63 9.48
N LEU A 261 19.23 -15.39 9.60
CA LEU A 261 19.38 -14.48 8.44
C LEU A 261 20.32 -15.04 7.38
N SER A 262 21.41 -15.69 7.79
CA SER A 262 22.38 -16.25 6.84
C SER A 262 21.76 -17.36 6.01
N ASP A 263 21.15 -18.35 6.66
CA ASP A 263 20.48 -19.47 5.98
C ASP A 263 19.31 -19.00 5.12
N LEU A 264 18.51 -18.05 5.64
CA LEU A 264 17.38 -17.48 4.91
C LEU A 264 17.84 -16.74 3.65
N PHE A 265 18.92 -15.97 3.74
CA PHE A 265 19.48 -15.27 2.58
C PHE A 265 20.05 -16.24 1.55
N VAL A 266 20.74 -17.30 1.99
CA VAL A 266 21.22 -18.37 1.12
C VAL A 266 20.05 -19.02 0.37
N VAL A 267 18.98 -19.39 1.08
CA VAL A 267 17.80 -20.02 0.45
C VAL A 267 17.09 -19.06 -0.51
N PHE A 268 17.01 -17.76 -0.16
CA PHE A 268 16.51 -16.74 -1.08
C PHE A 268 17.34 -16.72 -2.38
N CYS A 269 18.67 -16.67 -2.27
CA CYS A 269 19.58 -16.67 -3.42
C CYS A 269 19.48 -17.96 -4.23
N GLN A 270 19.30 -19.12 -3.61
CA GLN A 270 19.07 -20.41 -4.31
C GLN A 270 17.76 -20.37 -5.10
N GLY A 271 16.67 -19.89 -4.51
CA GLY A 271 15.39 -19.72 -5.20
C GLY A 271 15.47 -18.76 -6.38
N ALA A 272 16.20 -17.66 -6.23
CA ALA A 272 16.49 -16.71 -7.29
C ALA A 272 17.35 -17.34 -8.40
N LEU A 273 18.42 -18.06 -8.05
CA LEU A 273 19.32 -18.74 -8.99
C LEU A 273 18.58 -19.78 -9.84
N ASN A 274 17.76 -20.62 -9.21
CA ASN A 274 16.94 -21.62 -9.92
C ASN A 274 15.99 -20.95 -10.93
N THR A 275 15.44 -19.80 -10.57
CA THR A 275 14.55 -19.05 -11.45
C THR A 275 15.31 -18.36 -12.57
N TRP A 276 16.48 -17.79 -12.29
CA TRP A 276 17.38 -17.25 -13.31
C TRP A 276 17.76 -18.31 -14.33
N ALA A 277 18.16 -19.50 -13.90
CA ALA A 277 18.50 -20.62 -14.80
C ALA A 277 17.35 -20.91 -15.79
N ARG A 278 16.12 -21.01 -15.29
CA ARG A 278 14.92 -21.21 -16.15
C ARG A 278 14.65 -20.01 -17.08
N CYS A 279 14.85 -18.79 -16.61
CA CYS A 279 14.55 -17.57 -17.36
C CYS A 279 15.67 -17.15 -18.34
N SER A 280 16.89 -17.66 -18.17
CA SER A 280 18.07 -17.34 -18.98
C SER A 280 18.56 -18.50 -19.85
N ASP A 281 17.89 -19.66 -19.84
CA ASP A 281 18.25 -20.85 -20.62
C ASP A 281 18.50 -20.54 -22.11
N ARG A 282 17.71 -19.62 -22.66
CA ARG A 282 17.80 -19.19 -24.06
C ARG A 282 19.10 -18.45 -24.42
N PHE A 283 19.79 -17.92 -23.41
CA PHE A 283 21.05 -17.19 -23.49
C PHE A 283 22.25 -18.07 -23.14
N ALA A 284 22.05 -19.37 -22.90
CA ALA A 284 23.13 -20.32 -22.70
C ALA A 284 24.06 -20.36 -23.93
N PRO A 285 25.31 -20.85 -23.80
CA PRO A 285 26.23 -20.98 -24.94
C PRO A 285 25.65 -21.74 -26.14
N SER A 286 24.81 -22.75 -25.88
CA SER A 286 24.07 -23.52 -26.89
C SER A 286 22.61 -23.06 -27.07
N GLY A 287 22.26 -21.90 -26.52
CA GLY A 287 20.91 -21.37 -26.53
C GLY A 287 20.56 -20.70 -27.87
N PRO A 288 19.27 -20.62 -28.23
CA PRO A 288 18.81 -20.07 -29.50
C PRO A 288 19.28 -18.63 -29.76
N ILE A 289 19.40 -17.78 -28.73
CA ILE A 289 19.85 -16.39 -28.90
C ILE A 289 21.35 -16.33 -29.20
N THR A 290 22.15 -17.19 -28.57
CA THR A 290 23.60 -17.25 -28.77
C THR A 290 23.98 -17.87 -30.12
N LEU A 291 23.11 -18.73 -30.67
CA LEU A 291 23.29 -19.39 -31.96
C LEU A 291 22.76 -18.58 -33.16
N LEU A 292 22.31 -17.34 -32.94
CA LEU A 292 21.90 -16.44 -34.02
C LEU A 292 23.07 -16.20 -34.98
N LYS A 293 22.83 -16.40 -36.28
CA LYS A 293 23.77 -15.98 -37.33
C LYS A 293 23.77 -14.45 -37.44
N SER A 294 24.85 -13.85 -37.95
CA SER A 294 24.96 -12.38 -38.13
C SER A 294 23.78 -11.78 -38.91
N GLU A 295 23.33 -12.45 -39.97
CA GLU A 295 22.16 -12.01 -40.75
C GLU A 295 20.85 -12.06 -39.95
N GLN A 296 20.69 -13.05 -39.06
CA GLN A 296 19.52 -13.16 -38.21
C GLN A 296 19.59 -12.17 -37.05
N TYR A 297 20.78 -11.87 -36.57
CA TYR A 297 21.04 -10.90 -35.51
C TYR A 297 20.59 -9.48 -35.91
N GLU A 298 20.91 -9.07 -37.14
CA GLU A 298 20.50 -7.75 -37.66
C GLU A 298 19.00 -7.68 -37.95
N ASN A 299 18.39 -8.78 -38.40
CA ASN A 299 16.97 -8.83 -38.73
C ASN A 299 16.05 -9.04 -37.51
N GLU A 300 16.55 -9.63 -36.41
CA GLU A 300 15.77 -9.95 -35.21
C GLU A 300 16.11 -9.04 -34.02
N PHE A 301 16.02 -7.71 -34.23
CA PHE A 301 16.14 -6.75 -33.12
C PHE A 301 14.98 -6.93 -32.13
N LEU A 302 15.32 -7.41 -30.92
CA LEU A 302 14.39 -7.53 -29.80
C LEU A 302 14.74 -6.49 -28.73
N PRO A 303 13.84 -5.54 -28.39
CA PRO A 303 14.12 -4.58 -27.33
C PRO A 303 14.25 -5.30 -25.97
N PRO A 304 15.28 -4.99 -25.17
CA PRO A 304 15.46 -5.61 -23.84
C PRO A 304 14.34 -5.30 -22.84
N THR A 305 13.71 -4.14 -23.00
CA THR A 305 12.60 -3.67 -22.17
C THR A 305 11.30 -3.65 -22.95
N ASN A 306 10.18 -3.74 -22.23
CA ASN A 306 8.85 -3.68 -22.84
C ASN A 306 8.33 -2.23 -22.93
N ASP A 307 9.18 -1.23 -22.66
CA ASP A 307 8.76 0.17 -22.48
C ASP A 307 8.03 0.71 -23.73
N SER A 308 8.47 0.32 -24.93
CA SER A 308 7.83 0.68 -26.21
C SER A 308 6.42 0.10 -26.36
N ASN A 309 6.12 -1.00 -25.67
CA ASN A 309 4.81 -1.66 -25.68
C ASN A 309 3.92 -1.22 -24.49
N GLU A 310 4.42 -0.39 -23.57
CA GLU A 310 3.64 0.17 -22.45
C GLU A 310 2.71 1.33 -22.90
N GLY A 311 2.68 1.62 -24.20
CA GLY A 311 1.81 2.64 -24.80
C GLY A 311 2.14 4.06 -24.34
N THR A 312 1.15 4.95 -24.44
CA THR A 312 1.29 6.39 -24.18
C THR A 312 1.83 6.72 -22.78
N LEU A 313 1.59 5.86 -21.78
CA LEU A 313 2.08 6.04 -20.41
C LEU A 313 3.59 5.74 -20.30
N GLY A 314 4.08 4.70 -20.97
CA GLY A 314 5.51 4.42 -21.09
C GLY A 314 6.25 5.58 -21.75
N THR A 315 5.70 6.06 -22.87
CA THR A 315 6.22 7.23 -23.60
C THR A 315 6.26 8.49 -22.73
N TRP A 316 5.21 8.75 -21.94
CA TRP A 316 5.18 9.87 -20.99
C TRP A 316 6.31 9.78 -19.97
N ARG A 317 6.51 8.60 -19.37
CA ARG A 317 7.52 8.40 -18.31
C ARG A 317 8.94 8.59 -18.81
N VAL A 318 9.23 8.17 -20.04
CA VAL A 318 10.53 8.44 -20.68
C VAL A 318 10.65 9.94 -20.95
N TRP A 319 9.58 10.55 -21.47
CA TRP A 319 9.61 11.96 -21.83
C TRP A 319 9.76 12.89 -20.60
N ALA A 320 8.99 12.66 -19.53
CA ALA A 320 9.07 13.42 -18.28
C ALA A 320 10.42 13.30 -17.56
N ARG A 321 11.14 12.18 -17.73
CA ARG A 321 12.51 12.03 -17.21
C ARG A 321 13.53 12.82 -18.02
N ARG A 322 13.39 12.81 -19.35
CA ARG A 322 14.29 13.52 -20.25
C ARG A 322 14.05 15.03 -20.25
N PHE A 323 12.82 15.45 -19.97
CA PHE A 323 12.42 16.85 -19.88
C PHE A 323 11.51 16.98 -18.64
N PRO A 324 12.04 17.44 -17.50
CA PRO A 324 11.28 17.52 -16.24
C PRO A 324 10.35 18.74 -16.14
N SER A 325 10.58 19.75 -16.99
CA SER A 325 9.83 21.02 -17.00
C SER A 325 8.53 21.06 -17.84
N PRO A 326 8.34 20.27 -18.93
CA PRO A 326 7.12 20.30 -19.72
C PRO A 326 5.92 19.74 -18.97
N ALA A 327 4.79 20.46 -19.06
CA ALA A 327 3.52 20.00 -18.52
C ALA A 327 2.84 18.96 -19.45
N LEU A 328 1.90 18.21 -18.87
CA LEU A 328 1.20 17.11 -19.55
C LEU A 328 0.46 17.56 -20.82
N HIS A 329 -0.14 18.76 -20.87
CA HIS A 329 -0.77 19.26 -22.09
C HIS A 329 0.23 19.39 -23.25
N LYS A 330 1.46 19.85 -22.99
CA LYS A 330 2.51 19.99 -24.00
C LYS A 330 2.93 18.62 -24.51
N PHE A 331 2.92 17.61 -23.63
CA PHE A 331 3.10 16.22 -24.03
C PHE A 331 2.05 15.72 -24.99
N ASN A 332 0.79 15.87 -24.61
CA ASN A 332 -0.32 15.42 -25.43
C ASN A 332 -0.34 16.16 -26.78
N ALA A 333 -0.07 17.46 -26.79
CA ALA A 333 -0.02 18.26 -28.02
C ALA A 333 1.07 17.79 -28.99
N ILE A 334 2.28 17.50 -28.48
CA ILE A 334 3.38 17.00 -29.32
C ILE A 334 3.09 15.57 -29.82
N LEU A 335 2.49 14.70 -28.99
CA LEU A 335 2.11 13.37 -29.43
C LEU A 335 1.02 13.41 -30.51
N ILE A 336 0.00 14.26 -30.33
CA ILE A 336 -1.08 14.42 -31.32
C ILE A 336 -0.52 15.01 -32.61
N ASN A 337 0.34 16.02 -32.54
CA ASN A 337 0.99 16.61 -33.72
C ASN A 337 1.75 15.53 -34.51
N ARG A 338 2.56 14.71 -33.83
CA ARG A 338 3.32 13.62 -34.46
C ARG A 338 2.41 12.54 -35.04
N ALA A 339 1.40 12.10 -34.28
CA ALA A 339 0.48 11.05 -34.71
C ALA A 339 -0.32 11.46 -35.94
N ASN A 340 -0.73 12.72 -36.01
CA ASN A 340 -1.50 13.28 -37.12
C ASN A 340 -0.61 13.85 -38.24
N GLN A 341 0.73 13.72 -38.14
CA GLN A 341 1.69 14.34 -39.06
C GLN A 341 1.42 15.82 -39.32
N THR A 342 0.94 16.52 -38.28
CA THR A 342 0.45 17.90 -38.41
C THR A 342 1.58 18.86 -38.78
N GLU A 343 2.83 18.59 -38.35
CA GLU A 343 4.01 19.35 -38.77
C GLU A 343 4.24 19.28 -40.28
N ALA A 344 4.18 18.09 -40.88
CA ALA A 344 4.32 17.92 -42.33
C ALA A 344 3.19 18.61 -43.12
N TYR A 345 1.96 18.56 -42.61
CA TYR A 345 0.84 19.30 -43.19
C TYR A 345 1.04 20.81 -43.12
N ILE A 346 1.50 21.31 -41.97
CA ILE A 346 1.80 22.74 -41.78
C ILE A 346 2.90 23.15 -42.77
N ASP A 347 4.03 22.44 -42.81
CA ASP A 347 5.16 22.79 -43.66
C ASP A 347 4.81 22.81 -45.16
N GLN A 348 3.87 21.98 -45.60
CA GLN A 348 3.44 21.91 -47.01
C GLN A 348 2.36 22.92 -47.37
N ASN A 349 1.50 23.30 -46.43
CA ASN A 349 0.27 24.04 -46.72
C ASN A 349 0.22 25.44 -46.12
N PHE A 350 1.13 25.77 -45.20
CA PHE A 350 1.12 27.06 -44.51
C PHE A 350 2.03 28.07 -45.18
N THR A 351 1.52 29.28 -45.34
CA THR A 351 2.34 30.44 -45.71
C THR A 351 3.03 31.02 -44.47
N LEU A 352 4.06 31.85 -44.69
CA LEU A 352 4.77 32.54 -43.60
C LEU A 352 3.83 33.37 -42.70
N GLU A 353 2.79 33.97 -43.28
CA GLU A 353 1.78 34.72 -42.54
C GLU A 353 0.97 33.83 -41.60
N GLN A 354 0.54 32.65 -42.08
CA GLN A 354 -0.19 31.68 -41.27
C GLN A 354 0.69 31.08 -40.16
N HIS A 355 1.99 30.86 -40.43
CA HIS A 355 2.96 30.48 -39.39
C HIS A 355 3.11 31.56 -38.31
N ASN A 356 3.14 32.84 -38.71
CA ASN A 356 3.22 33.96 -37.77
C ASN A 356 1.95 34.06 -36.93
N TRP A 357 0.79 33.87 -37.55
CA TRP A 357 -0.50 33.86 -36.88
C TRP A 357 -0.62 32.72 -35.86
N ILE A 358 -0.31 31.47 -36.23
CA ILE A 358 -0.35 30.35 -35.27
C ILE A 358 0.62 30.55 -34.11
N ARG A 359 1.84 31.06 -34.37
CA ARG A 359 2.81 31.35 -33.29
C ARG A 359 2.33 32.47 -32.37
N ALA A 360 1.63 33.48 -32.90
CA ALA A 360 1.02 34.52 -32.08
C ALA A 360 -0.15 33.96 -31.26
N GLU A 361 -0.98 33.13 -31.86
CA GLU A 361 -2.14 32.51 -31.21
C GLU A 361 -1.73 31.49 -30.13
N ALA A 362 -0.71 30.68 -30.38
CA ALA A 362 -0.14 29.77 -29.38
C ALA A 362 0.42 30.54 -28.17
N ARG A 363 1.11 31.67 -28.40
CA ARG A 363 1.57 32.56 -27.33
C ARG A 363 0.41 33.18 -26.55
N ARG A 364 -0.67 33.59 -27.25
CA ARG A 364 -1.91 34.08 -26.61
C ARG A 364 -2.56 33.02 -25.72
N ILE A 365 -2.59 31.78 -26.17
CA ILE A 365 -3.12 30.64 -25.41
C ILE A 365 -2.21 30.33 -24.21
N GLU A 366 -0.89 30.31 -24.35
CA GLU A 366 0.02 30.10 -23.21
C GLU A 366 -0.08 31.22 -22.17
N LEU A 367 -0.26 32.47 -22.61
CA LEU A 367 -0.53 33.63 -21.73
C LEU A 367 -1.81 33.45 -20.90
N SER A 368 -2.79 32.67 -21.38
CA SER A 368 -4.01 32.32 -20.64
C SER A 368 -3.81 31.27 -19.53
N LYS A 369 -2.58 30.73 -19.40
CA LYS A 369 -2.14 29.75 -18.38
C LYS A 369 -3.14 28.59 -18.17
N PRO A 370 -3.51 27.85 -19.21
CA PRO A 370 -4.59 26.86 -19.17
C PRO A 370 -4.36 25.74 -18.14
N GLU A 371 -3.11 25.32 -17.89
CA GLU A 371 -2.81 24.36 -16.81
C GLU A 371 -2.98 24.94 -15.41
N GLN A 372 -2.67 26.23 -15.22
CA GLN A 372 -2.92 26.89 -13.94
C GLN A 372 -4.43 27.00 -13.71
N THR A 373 -5.19 27.36 -14.75
CA THR A 373 -6.66 27.38 -14.72
C THR A 373 -7.26 26.01 -14.42
N ARG A 374 -6.77 24.94 -15.08
CA ARG A 374 -7.19 23.56 -14.80
C ARG A 374 -6.91 23.14 -13.36
N LYS A 375 -5.70 23.43 -12.84
CA LYS A 375 -5.35 23.18 -11.43
C LYS A 375 -6.27 23.96 -10.49
N SER A 376 -6.52 25.23 -10.75
CA SER A 376 -7.42 26.07 -9.95
C SER A 376 -8.87 25.58 -9.96
N GLN A 377 -9.39 25.11 -11.11
CA GLN A 377 -10.73 24.53 -11.21
C GLN A 377 -10.87 23.24 -10.38
N ILE A 378 -9.84 22.39 -10.39
CA ILE A 378 -9.81 21.18 -9.55
C ILE A 378 -9.81 21.57 -8.07
N VAL A 379 -9.01 22.56 -7.67
CA VAL A 379 -8.94 23.06 -6.29
C VAL A 379 -10.28 23.68 -5.87
N ALA A 380 -10.93 24.46 -6.73
CA ALA A 380 -12.24 25.05 -6.45
C ALA A 380 -13.32 23.97 -6.24
N ALA A 381 -13.37 22.96 -7.10
CA ALA A 381 -14.31 21.84 -6.94
C ALA A 381 -14.05 21.04 -5.64
N GLN A 382 -12.79 20.94 -5.19
CA GLN A 382 -12.44 20.33 -3.91
C GLN A 382 -12.92 21.17 -2.72
N PHE A 383 -12.76 22.51 -2.77
CA PHE A 383 -13.27 23.41 -1.74
C PHE A 383 -14.79 23.36 -1.61
N GLU A 384 -15.53 23.35 -2.73
CA GLU A 384 -16.99 23.22 -2.72
C GLU A 384 -17.45 21.90 -2.11
N ALA A 385 -16.80 20.79 -2.47
CA ALA A 385 -17.09 19.48 -1.89
C ALA A 385 -16.77 19.44 -0.37
N ALA A 386 -15.68 20.07 0.06
CA ALA A 386 -15.30 20.17 1.46
C ALA A 386 -16.31 20.98 2.28
N ALA A 387 -16.74 22.14 1.77
CA ALA A 387 -17.76 22.98 2.39
C ALA A 387 -19.09 22.24 2.54
N LYS A 388 -19.53 21.54 1.48
CA LYS A 388 -20.76 20.71 1.50
C LYS A 388 -20.68 19.60 2.56
N ASN A 389 -19.53 18.94 2.68
CA ASN A 389 -19.32 17.88 3.67
C ASN A 389 -19.24 18.42 5.11
N GLN A 390 -18.62 19.60 5.31
CA GLN A 390 -18.55 20.25 6.61
C GLN A 390 -19.94 20.71 7.08
N ALA A 391 -20.75 21.29 6.19
CA ALA A 391 -22.14 21.64 6.48
C ALA A 391 -22.98 20.41 6.90
N MET A 392 -22.84 19.28 6.19
CA MET A 392 -23.50 18.03 6.58
C MET A 392 -22.99 17.48 7.92
N ARG A 393 -21.72 17.68 8.27
CA ARG A 393 -21.13 17.24 9.55
C ARG A 393 -21.63 18.08 10.72
N LEU A 394 -21.70 19.40 10.57
CA LEU A 394 -22.28 20.29 11.57
C LEU A 394 -23.75 19.95 11.82
N GLN A 395 -24.54 19.71 10.76
CA GLN A 395 -25.94 19.25 10.90
C GLN A 395 -26.08 17.89 11.59
N ARG A 396 -25.05 17.03 11.58
CA ARG A 396 -25.07 15.73 12.27
C ARG A 396 -24.62 15.82 13.73
N LEU A 397 -23.73 16.75 14.06
CA LEU A 397 -23.26 17.03 15.43
C LEU A 397 -24.27 17.82 16.26
N ASP A 398 -25.13 18.59 15.60
CA ASP A 398 -26.19 19.39 16.25
C ASP A 398 -27.44 18.55 16.62
N ARG A 399 -27.57 17.34 16.06
CA ARG A 399 -28.70 16.42 16.33
C ARG A 399 -28.64 15.75 17.71
N PRO A 400 -27.48 15.24 18.20
CA PRO A 400 -27.35 14.72 19.56
C PRO A 400 -27.66 15.75 20.64
N ASN A 401 -27.10 16.96 20.56
CA ASN A 401 -27.31 18.01 21.56
C ASN A 401 -28.79 18.42 21.65
N LYS A 402 -29.44 18.64 20.52
CA LYS A 402 -30.89 18.90 20.48
C LYS A 402 -31.73 17.74 21.02
N CYS A 403 -31.30 16.49 20.81
CA CYS A 403 -31.99 15.33 21.38
C CYS A 403 -31.77 15.22 22.89
N GLU A 404 -30.58 15.52 23.41
CA GLU A 404 -30.30 15.52 24.85
C GLU A 404 -31.02 16.65 25.58
N ASP A 405 -31.03 17.86 25.01
CA ASP A 405 -31.78 19.01 25.53
C ASP A 405 -33.30 18.70 25.53
N TYR A 406 -33.80 18.13 24.44
CA TYR A 406 -35.19 17.68 24.34
C TYR A 406 -35.54 16.66 25.41
N ILE A 407 -34.72 15.63 25.62
CA ILE A 407 -34.97 14.57 26.61
C ILE A 407 -34.91 15.13 28.04
N THR A 408 -34.04 16.11 28.30
CA THR A 408 -33.88 16.72 29.64
C THR A 408 -35.03 17.66 29.99
N GLY A 409 -35.73 18.22 29.00
CA GLY A 409 -36.93 19.05 29.20
C GLY A 409 -38.24 18.28 29.37
N ILE A 410 -38.26 16.95 29.20
CA ILE A 410 -39.47 16.13 29.36
C ILE A 410 -39.80 16.00 30.85
N GLN A 411 -40.97 16.46 31.25
CA GLN A 411 -41.49 16.23 32.60
C GLN A 411 -42.08 14.81 32.71
N PRO A 412 -41.67 14.01 33.72
CA PRO A 412 -42.22 12.68 33.92
C PRO A 412 -43.68 12.75 34.38
N ILE A 413 -44.55 12.00 33.69
CA ILE A 413 -45.95 11.84 34.12
C ILE A 413 -46.05 10.52 34.89
N LEU A 414 -46.48 10.60 36.15
CA LEU A 414 -46.55 9.44 37.05
C LEU A 414 -47.98 8.93 37.26
N ASP A 415 -49.00 9.63 36.77
CA ASP A 415 -50.40 9.25 36.95
C ASP A 415 -50.84 8.22 35.88
N PRO A 416 -51.23 6.98 36.27
CA PRO A 416 -51.68 5.96 35.33
C PRO A 416 -52.88 6.39 34.48
N VAL A 417 -53.79 7.19 35.05
CA VAL A 417 -55.01 7.65 34.34
C VAL A 417 -54.65 8.64 33.23
N ALA A 418 -53.69 9.53 33.50
CA ALA A 418 -53.13 10.43 32.50
C ALA A 418 -52.35 9.67 31.41
N ILE A 419 -51.54 8.67 31.78
CA ILE A 419 -50.75 7.86 30.83
C ILE A 419 -51.66 7.07 29.88
N GLN A 420 -52.83 6.64 30.36
CA GLN A 420 -53.78 5.86 29.56
C GLN A 420 -54.40 6.66 28.40
N LYS A 421 -54.42 8.00 28.52
CA LYS A 421 -54.92 8.93 27.49
C LYS A 421 -53.85 9.38 26.51
N MET A 422 -52.58 9.04 26.74
CA MET A 422 -51.46 9.48 25.91
C MET A 422 -51.46 8.86 24.52
N VAL A 423 -51.06 9.65 23.53
CA VAL A 423 -50.86 9.21 22.14
C VAL A 423 -49.44 8.69 21.92
N GLY A 424 -49.22 7.93 20.83
CA GLY A 424 -47.98 7.19 20.60
C GLY A 424 -46.68 8.01 20.71
N LYS A 425 -46.71 9.30 20.31
CA LYS A 425 -45.56 10.21 20.41
C LYS A 425 -45.24 10.58 21.87
N GLU A 426 -46.26 10.84 22.67
CA GLU A 426 -46.09 11.21 24.09
C GLU A 426 -45.57 10.02 24.90
N LEU A 427 -46.03 8.80 24.57
CA LEU A 427 -45.49 7.56 25.14
C LEU A 427 -44.01 7.34 24.75
N ASP A 428 -43.63 7.65 23.51
CA ASP A 428 -42.22 7.56 23.08
C ASP A 428 -41.32 8.52 23.84
N ASP A 429 -41.81 9.72 24.13
CA ASP A 429 -41.06 10.74 24.86
C ASP A 429 -40.89 10.36 26.34
N GLN A 430 -41.93 9.82 26.99
CA GLN A 430 -41.79 9.26 28.35
C GLN A 430 -40.81 8.07 28.38
N LEU A 431 -40.83 7.18 27.39
CA LEU A 431 -39.88 6.06 27.32
C LEU A 431 -38.43 6.51 27.10
N LYS A 432 -38.19 7.58 26.32
CA LYS A 432 -36.84 8.15 26.17
C LYS A 432 -36.32 8.72 27.47
N PHE A 433 -37.18 9.39 28.24
CA PHE A 433 -36.86 9.89 29.58
C PHE A 433 -36.48 8.74 30.53
N TYR A 434 -37.35 7.73 30.66
CA TYR A 434 -37.08 6.60 31.56
C TYR A 434 -35.86 5.77 31.14
N LYS A 435 -35.59 5.62 29.84
CA LYS A 435 -34.39 4.94 29.35
C LYS A 435 -33.08 5.57 29.86
N LYS A 436 -33.09 6.88 30.16
CA LYS A 436 -31.92 7.62 30.69
C LYS A 436 -31.72 7.38 32.20
N ILE A 437 -32.80 7.09 32.94
CA ILE A 437 -32.81 7.04 34.40
C ILE A 437 -32.83 5.60 34.94
N VAL A 438 -33.39 4.66 34.17
CA VAL A 438 -33.50 3.27 34.58
C VAL A 438 -32.14 2.57 34.50
N VAL A 439 -31.68 2.06 35.63
CA VAL A 439 -30.57 1.11 35.71
C VAL A 439 -31.12 -0.30 35.51
N LEU A 440 -30.67 -1.00 34.47
CA LEU A 440 -31.11 -2.37 34.18
C LEU A 440 -30.11 -3.39 34.78
N PRO A 441 -30.60 -4.56 35.26
CA PRO A 441 -29.74 -5.65 35.69
C PRO A 441 -28.78 -6.10 34.58
N SER A 442 -27.61 -6.60 34.96
CA SER A 442 -26.59 -7.08 34.03
C SER A 442 -27.19 -8.10 33.04
N GLY A 443 -27.05 -7.83 31.74
CA GLY A 443 -27.57 -8.69 30.67
C GLY A 443 -28.95 -8.33 30.11
N VAL A 444 -29.67 -7.36 30.70
CA VAL A 444 -30.98 -6.91 30.22
C VAL A 444 -30.86 -5.57 29.49
N ALA A 445 -31.27 -5.52 28.22
CA ALA A 445 -31.26 -4.29 27.42
C ALA A 445 -32.64 -3.61 27.44
N PHE A 446 -32.65 -2.27 27.43
CA PHE A 446 -33.89 -1.51 27.30
C PHE A 446 -34.51 -1.77 25.91
N PRO A 447 -35.82 -2.05 25.82
CA PRO A 447 -36.45 -2.39 24.55
C PRO A 447 -36.31 -1.27 23.52
N VAL A 448 -36.20 -1.66 22.24
CA VAL A 448 -36.07 -0.70 21.13
C VAL A 448 -37.43 -0.01 20.93
N ILE A 449 -37.55 1.23 21.42
CA ILE A 449 -38.79 2.02 21.47
C ILE A 449 -39.54 2.03 20.11
N GLY A 450 -38.82 2.17 18.99
CA GLY A 450 -39.42 2.20 17.64
C GLY A 450 -40.02 0.87 17.16
N LYS A 451 -39.80 -0.24 17.85
CA LYS A 451 -40.36 -1.57 17.52
C LYS A 451 -41.59 -1.94 18.36
N LEU A 452 -41.92 -1.13 19.37
CA LEU A 452 -43.05 -1.40 20.27
C LEU A 452 -44.36 -0.89 19.65
N LYS A 453 -45.44 -1.65 19.82
CA LYS A 453 -46.80 -1.18 19.51
C LYS A 453 -47.28 -0.19 20.58
N VAL A 454 -48.25 0.66 20.27
CA VAL A 454 -48.76 1.69 21.20
C VAL A 454 -49.23 1.11 22.54
N ALA A 455 -49.89 -0.06 22.51
CA ALA A 455 -50.31 -0.76 23.73
C ALA A 455 -49.13 -1.23 24.60
N GLU A 456 -48.06 -1.73 23.97
CA GLU A 456 -46.83 -2.18 24.64
C GLU A 456 -46.05 -1.01 25.24
N LYS A 457 -45.96 0.11 24.50
CA LYS A 457 -45.38 1.36 24.99
C LYS A 457 -46.11 1.85 26.24
N ARG A 458 -47.45 1.85 26.20
CA ARG A 458 -48.29 2.30 27.30
C ARG A 458 -48.12 1.45 28.55
N ALA A 459 -48.14 0.12 28.41
CA ALA A 459 -47.91 -0.80 29.53
C ALA A 459 -46.53 -0.58 30.17
N LEU A 460 -45.50 -0.38 29.33
CA LEU A 460 -44.14 -0.15 29.81
C LEU A 460 -43.98 1.19 30.54
N VAL A 461 -44.59 2.28 30.04
CA VAL A 461 -44.58 3.59 30.73
C VAL A 461 -45.30 3.50 32.08
N ILE A 462 -46.46 2.84 32.15
CA ILE A 462 -47.21 2.65 33.41
C ILE A 462 -46.34 1.90 34.45
N GLY A 463 -45.74 0.78 34.06
CA GLY A 463 -44.89 0.01 34.97
C GLY A 463 -43.63 0.75 35.43
N LEU A 464 -43.07 1.62 34.60
CA LEU A 464 -41.93 2.48 34.96
C LEU A 464 -42.34 3.64 35.87
N ALA A 465 -43.52 4.24 35.63
CA ALA A 465 -44.10 5.28 36.47
C ALA A 465 -44.44 4.76 37.88
N GLU A 466 -44.98 3.54 37.99
CA GLU A 466 -45.26 2.89 39.28
C GLU A 466 -43.99 2.59 40.07
N LYS A 467 -42.94 2.07 39.42
CA LYS A 467 -41.62 1.86 40.05
C LYS A 467 -40.96 3.17 40.49
N SER A 468 -41.16 4.24 39.72
CA SER A 468 -40.70 5.58 40.09
C SER A 468 -41.42 6.12 41.32
N LYS A 469 -42.73 5.89 41.45
CA LYS A 469 -43.54 6.26 42.62
C LYS A 469 -43.17 5.46 43.88
N GLN A 470 -42.78 4.20 43.71
CA GLN A 470 -42.36 3.31 44.80
C GLN A 470 -40.89 3.54 45.24
N GLY A 471 -40.20 4.54 44.70
CA GLY A 471 -38.83 4.90 45.09
C GLY A 471 -37.75 3.87 44.71
N THR A 472 -38.07 2.90 43.86
CA THR A 472 -37.17 1.79 43.50
C THR A 472 -36.28 2.07 42.29
N LEU A 473 -36.41 3.25 41.67
CA LEU A 473 -35.48 3.77 40.66
C LEU A 473 -34.37 4.56 41.37
N SER A 474 -33.24 3.93 41.65
CA SER A 474 -32.10 4.56 42.33
C SER A 474 -31.37 5.56 41.44
N ASN A 475 -31.17 6.78 41.94
CA ASN A 475 -30.32 7.81 41.35
C ASN A 475 -28.89 7.68 41.94
N GLU A 476 -28.02 6.88 41.33
CA GLU A 476 -26.56 6.99 41.60
C GLU A 476 -25.94 7.91 40.55
N ALA A 477 -26.12 9.22 40.76
CA ALA A 477 -25.36 10.26 40.10
C ALA A 477 -24.95 11.33 41.14
N SER A 478 -24.26 10.90 42.19
CA SER A 478 -23.56 11.80 43.11
C SER A 478 -22.44 11.04 43.85
N SER A 479 -21.27 10.92 43.22
CA SER A 479 -19.95 10.74 43.86
C SER A 479 -18.92 10.16 42.88
N SER A 480 -18.28 11.02 42.09
CA SER A 480 -16.89 10.82 41.69
C SER A 480 -16.27 12.17 41.33
N ALA A 481 -16.00 12.98 42.37
CA ALA A 481 -15.05 14.06 42.27
C ALA A 481 -13.66 13.46 41.92
N PRO A 482 -12.86 14.11 41.06
CA PRO A 482 -11.52 13.65 40.75
C PRO A 482 -10.65 13.74 42.01
N LYS A 483 -10.00 12.63 42.39
CA LYS A 483 -8.87 12.66 43.30
C LYS A 483 -7.70 13.36 42.59
N VAL A 484 -7.06 14.26 43.33
CA VAL A 484 -5.86 15.06 42.98
C VAL A 484 -4.77 14.20 42.34
#